data_AF-A0A3P7LZ17-F1
#
_entry.id   AF-A0A3P7LZ17-F1
#
_cell.length_a   1.000
_cell.length_b   1.000
_cell.length_c   1.000
_cell.angle_alpha   90.00
_cell.angle_beta   90.00
_cell.angle_gamma   90.00
#
_symmetry.space_group_name_H-M   'P 1'
#
loop_
_entity.id
_entity.type
_entity.pdbx_description
1 polymer ?
#
loop_
_entity_poly.entity_id
_entity_poly.type
_entity_poly.pdbx_seq_one_letter_code
_entity_poly.pdbx_strand_id
1 'polypeptide(L)'
;MNAFPQYYNLICDRKLCTCEITPIAGGLDTVDSVNIGFTTKSPSGRIAADSIRKRRQANLEPLARKRLLKVPLERIHQPEEDLEAPARQMMAAKHYGIFEDLFGAPHYFLPVAPLHVFYSLEDQDPDSVQPVFYGNHISASHAKVIIEVFTSATVLTATGI
;
A
#
# COMPACT_ATOMS: atom_id res chain seq x y z
N MET A 1 -6.80 -3.65 -28.75
CA MET A 1 -7.86 -2.90 -28.05
C MET A 1 -9.11 -3.76 -28.07
N ASN A 2 -9.24 -4.66 -27.10
CA ASN A 2 -10.37 -5.60 -27.06
C ASN A 2 -11.35 -5.08 -26.01
N ALA A 3 -12.46 -4.52 -26.48
CA ALA A 3 -13.58 -4.11 -25.66
C ALA A 3 -14.33 -5.35 -25.17
N PHE A 4 -14.34 -5.58 -23.85
CA PHE A 4 -15.28 -6.51 -23.24
C PHE A 4 -16.59 -5.76 -22.96
N PRO A 5 -17.74 -6.16 -23.54
CA PRO A 5 -19.01 -5.52 -23.24
C PRO A 5 -19.51 -6.01 -21.87
N GLN A 6 -19.57 -5.11 -20.88
CA GLN A 6 -20.26 -5.37 -19.62
C GLN A 6 -21.77 -5.13 -19.81
N TYR A 7 -22.55 -6.21 -19.83
CA TYR A 7 -24.00 -6.11 -19.77
C TYR A 7 -24.44 -6.10 -18.30
N TYR A 8 -25.19 -5.06 -17.90
CA TYR A 8 -25.68 -4.86 -16.54
C TYR A 8 -27.16 -5.23 -16.44
N ASN A 9 -27.55 -6.02 -15.43
CA ASN A 9 -28.96 -6.21 -15.08
C ASN A 9 -29.31 -5.30 -13.89
N LEU A 10 -30.17 -4.31 -14.12
CA LEU A 10 -30.79 -3.52 -13.06
C LEU A 10 -32.03 -4.26 -12.56
N ILE A 11 -31.93 -4.95 -11.43
CA ILE A 11 -33.10 -5.41 -10.68
C ILE A 11 -33.36 -4.38 -9.59
N CYS A 12 -34.41 -3.58 -9.79
CA CYS A 12 -34.80 -2.50 -8.88
C CYS A 12 -36.02 -2.96 -8.09
N ASP A 13 -35.82 -3.37 -6.82
CA ASP A 13 -36.91 -3.65 -5.90
C ASP A 13 -37.03 -2.55 -4.83
N ARG A 14 -38.27 -2.18 -4.51
CA ARG A 14 -38.65 -0.82 -4.04
C ARG A 14 -38.29 -0.46 -2.59
N LYS A 15 -37.41 -1.19 -1.90
CA LYS A 15 -36.98 -0.84 -0.53
C LYS A 15 -35.50 -1.18 -0.33
N LEU A 16 -34.69 -0.11 -0.24
CA LEU A 16 -33.22 -0.09 -0.12
C LEU A 16 -32.48 -0.61 -1.37
N CYS A 17 -32.05 0.33 -2.22
CA CYS A 17 -31.05 0.05 -3.24
C CYS A 17 -29.67 -0.10 -2.57
N THR A 18 -29.29 -1.32 -2.18
CA THR A 18 -27.88 -1.69 -2.06
C THR A 18 -27.45 -2.24 -3.42
N CYS A 19 -26.52 -1.54 -4.08
CA CYS A 19 -25.86 -2.09 -5.26
C CYS A 19 -24.83 -3.11 -4.77
N GLU A 20 -25.25 -4.36 -4.56
CA GLU A 20 -24.29 -5.44 -4.40
C GLU A 20 -23.76 -5.80 -5.79
N ILE A 21 -22.48 -5.49 -6.03
CA ILE A 21 -21.75 -5.96 -7.19
C ILE A 21 -21.61 -7.48 -7.00
N THR A 22 -22.53 -8.24 -7.57
CA THR A 22 -22.37 -9.69 -7.67
C THR A 22 -21.51 -9.97 -8.90
N PRO A 23 -20.27 -10.47 -8.75
CA PRO A 23 -19.52 -10.95 -9.90
C PRO A 23 -20.27 -12.14 -10.51
N ILE A 24 -20.46 -12.10 -11.83
CA ILE A 24 -21.09 -13.19 -12.59
C ILE A 24 -20.24 -14.45 -12.37
N ALA A 25 -20.90 -15.48 -11.86
CA ALA A 25 -20.33 -16.78 -11.53
C ALA A 25 -19.62 -17.42 -12.73
N GLY A 26 -18.29 -17.31 -12.75
CA GLY A 26 -17.41 -18.40 -13.17
C GLY A 26 -16.88 -19.03 -11.88
N GLY A 27 -17.01 -20.35 -11.74
CA GLY A 27 -16.73 -21.08 -10.50
C GLY A 27 -15.39 -20.68 -9.89
N LEU A 28 -15.43 -19.89 -8.81
CA LEU A 28 -14.32 -19.69 -7.93
C LEU A 28 -14.61 -20.58 -6.73
N ASP A 29 -14.07 -21.79 -6.73
CA ASP A 29 -13.81 -22.47 -5.47
C ASP A 29 -13.17 -21.42 -4.57
N THR A 30 -13.78 -21.10 -3.43
CA THR A 30 -13.22 -20.12 -2.50
C THR A 30 -11.99 -20.77 -1.88
N VAL A 31 -10.91 -20.83 -2.66
CA VAL A 31 -9.62 -21.29 -2.17
C VAL A 31 -9.16 -20.20 -1.23
N ASP A 32 -9.09 -20.55 0.05
CA ASP A 32 -8.59 -19.65 1.08
C ASP A 32 -7.25 -19.08 0.62
N SER A 33 -7.12 -17.76 0.67
CA SER A 33 -5.90 -17.10 0.22
C SER A 33 -4.73 -17.53 1.10
N VAL A 34 -3.60 -17.88 0.49
CA VAL A 34 -2.42 -18.40 1.18
C VAL A 34 -1.36 -17.30 1.29
N ASN A 35 -1.03 -16.90 2.52
CA ASN A 35 0.07 -15.96 2.75
C ASN A 35 1.43 -16.68 2.63
N ILE A 36 2.23 -16.30 1.64
CA ILE A 36 3.60 -16.84 1.41
C ILE A 36 4.71 -15.95 1.98
N GLY A 37 4.36 -14.83 2.62
CA GLY A 37 5.30 -13.86 3.17
C GLY A 37 5.67 -14.05 4.64
N PHE A 38 6.40 -13.06 5.16
CA PHE A 38 6.74 -13.00 6.57
C PHE A 38 5.50 -12.77 7.46
N THR A 39 5.57 -13.27 8.69
CA THR A 39 4.52 -13.07 9.68
C THR A 39 4.55 -11.62 10.20
N THR A 40 3.37 -11.00 10.31
CA THR A 40 3.24 -9.60 10.74
C THR A 40 2.64 -9.55 12.14
N LYS A 41 3.22 -8.76 13.05
CA LYS A 41 2.57 -8.45 14.33
C LYS A 41 1.49 -7.40 14.11
N SER A 42 0.29 -7.60 14.69
CA SER A 42 -0.78 -6.61 14.59
C SER A 42 -0.38 -5.28 15.25
N PRO A 43 -0.58 -4.12 14.59
CA PRO A 43 -0.20 -2.82 15.14
C PRO A 43 -1.20 -2.25 16.17
N SER A 44 -2.30 -2.95 16.48
CA SER A 44 -3.46 -2.43 17.23
C SER A 44 -3.10 -1.72 18.54
N GLY A 45 -2.17 -2.28 19.33
CA GLY A 45 -1.75 -1.67 20.60
C GLY A 45 -0.97 -0.36 20.43
N ARG A 46 -0.17 -0.23 19.37
CA ARG A 46 0.64 0.97 19.10
C ARG A 46 -0.24 2.15 18.67
N ILE A 47 -1.20 1.90 17.78
CA ILE A 47 -2.14 2.91 17.27
C ILE A 47 -2.96 3.53 18.43
N ALA A 48 -3.46 2.69 19.33
CA ALA A 48 -4.22 3.16 20.48
C ALA A 48 -3.37 4.06 21.40
N ALA A 49 -2.13 3.64 21.72
CA ALA A 49 -1.23 4.42 22.56
C ALA A 49 -0.83 5.77 21.94
N ASP A 50 -0.50 5.79 20.65
CA ASP A 50 -0.07 7.01 19.96
C ASP A 50 -1.21 8.00 19.78
N SER A 51 -2.42 7.53 19.46
CA SER A 51 -3.60 8.39 19.37
C SER A 51 -3.93 9.06 20.72
N ILE A 52 -3.80 8.33 21.83
CA ILE A 52 -3.97 8.88 23.18
C ILE A 52 -2.90 9.94 23.48
N ARG A 53 -1.63 9.67 23.14
CA ARG A 53 -0.53 10.63 23.34
C ARG A 53 -0.71 11.91 22.53
N LYS A 54 -1.06 11.78 21.24
CA LYS A 54 -1.29 12.93 20.35
C LYS A 54 -2.47 13.78 20.86
N ARG A 55 -3.57 13.17 21.32
CA ARG A 55 -4.73 13.90 21.90
C ARG A 55 -4.38 14.71 23.16
N ARG A 56 -3.34 14.35 23.91
CA ARG A 56 -2.90 15.08 25.11
C ARG A 56 -2.10 16.35 24.81
N GLN A 57 -1.75 16.60 23.54
CA GLN A 57 -1.05 17.82 23.16
C GLN A 57 -2.01 19.02 23.15
N ALA A 58 -1.86 19.91 24.13
CA ALA A 58 -2.77 21.03 24.38
C ALA A 58 -2.96 21.99 23.19
N ASN A 59 -1.99 22.03 22.26
CA ASN A 59 -2.00 22.96 21.13
C ASN A 59 -2.66 22.40 19.85
N LEU A 60 -2.90 21.08 19.75
CA LEU A 60 -3.44 20.50 18.52
C LEU A 60 -4.92 20.83 18.31
N GLU A 61 -5.72 20.79 19.38
CA GLU A 61 -7.16 21.05 19.31
C GLU A 61 -7.46 22.50 18.86
N PRO A 62 -6.85 23.55 19.46
CA PRO A 62 -7.09 24.92 19.00
C PRO A 62 -6.65 25.16 17.56
N LEU A 63 -5.53 24.56 17.13
CA LEU A 63 -5.04 24.67 15.75
C LEU A 63 -5.96 23.96 14.75
N ALA A 64 -6.47 22.78 15.09
CA ALA A 64 -7.44 22.05 14.28
C ALA A 64 -8.74 22.85 14.12
N ARG A 65 -9.27 23.40 15.22
CA ARG A 65 -10.49 24.22 15.22
C ARG A 65 -10.36 25.46 14.33
N LYS A 66 -9.18 26.09 14.33
CA LYS A 66 -8.87 27.26 13.49
C LYS A 66 -8.46 26.89 12.05
N ARG A 67 -8.42 25.60 11.70
CA ARG A 67 -7.94 25.09 10.39
C ARG A 67 -6.49 25.51 10.08
N LEU A 68 -5.67 25.68 11.12
CA LEU A 68 -4.24 26.04 11.02
C LEU A 68 -3.31 24.86 11.25
N LEU A 69 -3.85 23.70 11.62
CA LEU A 69 -3.06 22.50 11.86
C LEU A 69 -2.43 22.01 10.55
N LYS A 70 -1.10 22.03 10.49
CA LYS A 70 -0.29 21.48 9.39
C LYS A 70 0.36 20.18 9.84
N VAL A 71 0.26 19.14 9.03
CA VAL A 71 0.94 17.86 9.27
C VAL A 71 2.11 17.74 8.29
N PRO A 72 3.35 17.56 8.75
CA PRO A 72 4.50 17.37 7.87
C PRO A 72 4.36 16.03 7.13
N LEU A 73 4.38 16.05 5.80
CA LEU A 73 4.21 14.86 4.97
C LEU A 73 5.39 13.89 5.14
N GLU A 74 6.57 14.41 5.43
CA GLU A 74 7.80 13.66 5.65
C GLU A 74 7.70 12.73 6.85
N ARG A 75 6.79 13.01 7.81
CA ARG A 75 6.53 12.13 8.95
C ARG A 75 5.50 11.06 8.66
N ILE A 76 4.50 11.38 7.83
CA ILE A 76 3.40 10.47 7.50
C ILE A 76 3.91 9.23 6.77
N HIS A 77 4.92 9.39 5.92
CA HIS A 77 5.48 8.28 5.12
C HIS A 77 6.66 7.57 5.78
N GLN A 78 6.98 7.87 7.04
CA GLN A 78 8.05 7.17 7.74
C GLN A 78 7.60 5.75 8.07
N PRO A 79 8.45 4.72 7.87
CA PRO A 79 8.09 3.34 8.14
C PRO A 79 7.73 3.10 9.62
N GLU A 80 8.19 3.95 10.53
CA GLU A 80 7.85 3.91 11.94
C GLU A 80 6.44 4.43 12.26
N GLU A 81 5.96 5.42 11.49
CA GLU A 81 4.66 6.06 11.67
C GLU A 81 3.56 5.43 10.79
N ASP A 82 3.91 4.91 9.61
CA ASP A 82 2.98 4.37 8.61
C ASP A 82 2.75 2.86 8.75
N LEU A 83 2.06 2.47 9.82
CA LEU A 83 1.80 1.06 10.15
C LEU A 83 0.92 0.35 9.11
N GLU A 84 0.15 1.10 8.33
CA GLU A 84 -0.75 0.57 7.30
C GLU A 84 -0.10 0.49 5.91
N ALA A 85 1.13 1.01 5.73
CA ALA A 85 1.81 0.99 4.44
C ALA A 85 1.86 -0.41 3.80
N PRO A 86 2.27 -1.50 4.48
CA PRO A 86 2.34 -2.83 3.87
C PRO A 86 0.97 -3.34 3.38
N ALA A 87 -0.10 -3.03 4.11
CA ALA A 87 -1.45 -3.43 3.73
C ALA A 87 -1.92 -2.68 2.46
N ARG A 88 -1.66 -1.37 2.38
CA ARG A 88 -1.97 -0.58 1.18
C ARG A 88 -1.17 -1.03 -0.04
N GLN A 89 0.10 -1.38 0.16
CA GLN A 89 0.96 -1.93 -0.89
C GLN A 89 0.46 -3.29 -1.40
N MET A 90 0.06 -4.19 -0.49
CA MET A 90 -0.56 -5.47 -0.85
C MET A 90 -1.85 -5.26 -1.65
N MET A 91 -2.70 -4.32 -1.24
CA MET A 91 -3.92 -3.99 -2.00
C MET A 91 -3.61 -3.47 -3.40
N ALA A 92 -2.60 -2.61 -3.55
CA ALA A 92 -2.15 -2.14 -4.85
C ALA A 92 -1.65 -3.30 -5.71
N ALA A 93 -0.81 -4.20 -5.17
CA ALA A 93 -0.31 -5.36 -5.90
C ALA A 93 -1.43 -6.30 -6.34
N LYS A 94 -2.44 -6.52 -5.49
CA LYS A 94 -3.64 -7.29 -5.84
C LYS A 94 -4.44 -6.61 -6.96
N HIS A 95 -4.59 -5.28 -6.91
CA HIS A 95 -5.31 -4.54 -7.94
C HIS A 95 -4.63 -4.61 -9.32
N TYR A 96 -3.29 -4.62 -9.33
CA TYR A 96 -2.51 -4.77 -10.56
C TYR A 96 -2.35 -6.24 -11.03
N GLY A 97 -2.93 -7.22 -10.35
CA GLY A 97 -2.81 -8.64 -10.72
C GLY A 97 -1.44 -9.27 -10.44
N ILE A 98 -0.53 -8.56 -9.78
CA ILE A 98 0.88 -8.96 -9.60
C ILE A 98 1.00 -10.32 -8.92
N PHE A 99 0.15 -10.61 -7.92
CA PHE A 99 0.22 -11.88 -7.20
C PHE A 99 -0.21 -13.07 -8.06
N GLU A 100 -1.25 -12.90 -8.88
CA GLU A 100 -1.74 -13.93 -9.78
C GLU A 100 -0.71 -14.21 -10.90
N ASP A 101 -0.13 -13.15 -11.45
CA ASP A 101 0.86 -13.24 -12.54
C ASP A 101 2.19 -13.86 -12.08
N LEU A 102 2.67 -13.55 -10.87
CA LEU A 102 3.99 -13.99 -10.39
C LEU A 102 3.97 -15.29 -9.59
N PHE A 103 2.91 -15.53 -8.79
CA PHE A 103 2.86 -16.66 -7.85
C PHE A 103 1.67 -17.59 -8.10
N GLY A 104 0.76 -17.22 -9.00
CA GLY A 104 -0.49 -17.95 -9.24
C GLY A 104 -1.49 -17.80 -8.09
N ALA A 105 -2.78 -18.01 -8.39
CA ALA A 105 -3.80 -18.12 -7.37
C ALA A 105 -3.55 -19.35 -6.47
N PRO A 106 -3.81 -19.30 -5.14
CA PRO A 106 -4.39 -18.20 -4.35
C PRO A 106 -3.35 -17.47 -3.47
N HIS A 107 -2.12 -17.30 -3.94
CA HIS A 107 -1.01 -16.83 -3.11
C HIS A 107 -0.98 -15.30 -2.98
N TYR A 108 -0.59 -14.81 -1.80
CA TYR A 108 -0.33 -13.38 -1.57
C TYR A 108 0.74 -13.20 -0.50
N PHE A 109 1.28 -11.98 -0.35
CA PHE A 109 2.12 -11.66 0.80
C PHE A 109 2.02 -10.18 1.20
N LEU A 110 2.42 -9.88 2.44
CA LEU A 110 2.57 -8.51 2.94
C LEU A 110 4.03 -8.05 2.80
N PRO A 111 4.31 -6.98 2.04
CA PRO A 111 5.66 -6.43 1.88
C PRO A 111 6.10 -5.69 3.15
N VAL A 112 6.50 -6.44 4.18
CA VAL A 112 6.95 -5.87 5.45
C VAL A 112 8.38 -5.33 5.42
N ALA A 113 9.18 -5.78 4.46
CA ALA A 113 10.53 -5.27 4.25
C ALA A 113 10.44 -4.03 3.34
N PRO A 114 10.76 -2.81 3.85
CA PRO A 114 10.72 -1.62 3.02
C PRO A 114 11.82 -1.71 1.96
N LEU A 115 11.41 -1.52 0.71
CA LEU A 115 12.27 -1.51 -0.46
C LEU A 115 12.16 -0.14 -1.11
N HIS A 116 13.26 0.61 -1.13
CA HIS A 116 13.36 1.89 -1.79
C HIS A 116 14.20 1.73 -3.05
N VAL A 117 13.63 2.16 -4.17
CA VAL A 117 14.22 2.00 -5.50
C VAL A 117 14.28 3.38 -6.14
N PHE A 118 15.43 3.74 -6.68
CA PHE A 118 15.67 5.03 -7.31
C PHE A 118 16.37 4.83 -8.66
N TYR A 119 15.96 5.62 -9.65
CA TYR A 119 16.67 5.76 -10.93
C TYR A 119 17.45 7.09 -10.95
N SER A 120 18.69 7.08 -11.42
CA SER A 120 19.47 8.31 -11.59
C SER A 120 19.00 9.11 -12.81
N LEU A 121 18.88 10.42 -12.67
CA LEU A 121 18.47 11.35 -13.73
C LEU A 121 19.70 12.09 -14.30
N GLU A 122 20.55 11.36 -15.03
CA GLU A 122 21.82 11.88 -15.58
C GLU A 122 21.67 13.15 -16.44
N ASP A 123 20.51 13.34 -17.09
CA ASP A 123 20.27 14.44 -18.03
C ASP A 123 19.99 15.80 -17.36
N GLN A 124 19.68 15.84 -16.05
CA GLN A 124 19.30 17.08 -15.36
C GLN A 124 20.34 17.50 -14.32
N ASP A 125 20.70 16.60 -13.39
CA ASP A 125 21.72 16.82 -12.35
C ASP A 125 22.25 15.47 -11.84
N PRO A 126 23.55 15.32 -11.55
CA PRO A 126 24.14 14.05 -11.13
C PRO A 126 23.60 13.52 -9.78
N ASP A 127 23.07 14.40 -8.95
CA ASP A 127 22.49 14.06 -7.64
C ASP A 127 20.96 13.90 -7.68
N SER A 128 20.33 14.10 -8.85
CA SER A 128 18.87 13.99 -8.99
C SER A 128 18.46 12.55 -9.23
N VAL A 129 17.47 12.09 -8.46
CA VAL A 129 16.96 10.73 -8.52
C VAL A 129 15.44 10.71 -8.70
N GLN A 130 14.95 9.75 -9.47
CA GLN A 130 13.54 9.45 -9.65
C GLN A 130 13.15 8.27 -8.74
N PRO A 131 12.39 8.49 -7.66
CA PRO A 131 11.91 7.41 -6.81
C PRO A 131 10.85 6.55 -7.53
N VAL A 132 10.88 5.26 -7.24
CA VAL A 132 9.88 4.28 -7.66
C VAL A 132 8.93 4.00 -6.51
N PHE A 133 7.63 4.11 -6.80
CA PHE A 133 6.54 3.84 -5.89
C PHE A 133 5.57 2.82 -6.49
N TYR A 134 4.54 2.45 -5.74
CA TYR A 134 3.59 1.42 -6.14
C TYR A 134 2.59 1.97 -7.17
N GLY A 135 2.92 1.82 -8.46
CA GLY A 135 2.07 2.22 -9.57
C GLY A 135 2.31 3.64 -10.10
N ASN A 136 3.44 4.27 -9.77
CA ASN A 136 3.82 5.53 -10.43
C ASN A 136 4.33 5.28 -11.84
N HIS A 137 4.05 6.21 -12.75
CA HIS A 137 4.55 6.14 -14.12
C HIS A 137 6.00 6.64 -14.19
N ILE A 138 6.87 5.86 -14.81
CA ILE A 138 8.28 6.21 -15.04
C ILE A 138 8.55 6.17 -16.54
N SER A 139 9.11 7.27 -17.06
CA SER A 139 9.50 7.35 -18.48
C SER A 139 10.64 6.37 -18.77
N ALA A 140 10.59 5.71 -19.94
CA ALA A 140 11.65 4.81 -20.39
C ALA A 140 13.02 5.50 -20.47
N SER A 141 13.06 6.81 -20.75
CA SER A 141 14.29 7.61 -20.73
C SER A 141 14.97 7.59 -19.36
N HIS A 142 14.19 7.61 -18.27
CA HIS A 142 14.70 7.61 -16.90
C HIS A 142 15.04 6.19 -16.41
N ALA A 143 14.43 5.15 -16.99
CA ALA A 143 14.63 3.75 -16.61
C ALA A 143 15.80 3.07 -17.35
N LYS A 144 16.71 3.84 -17.96
CA LYS A 144 17.88 3.31 -18.68
C LYS A 144 19.08 3.06 -17.76
N VAL A 145 19.19 3.87 -16.71
CA VAL A 145 20.35 3.92 -15.81
C VAL A 145 20.17 2.92 -14.67
N ILE A 146 21.30 2.51 -14.08
CA ILE A 146 21.38 1.56 -12.97
C ILE A 146 20.50 2.01 -11.80
N ILE A 147 19.86 1.04 -11.18
CA ILE A 147 18.97 1.23 -10.05
C ILE A 147 19.77 1.28 -8.75
N GLU A 148 19.54 2.30 -7.94
CA GLU A 148 19.95 2.29 -6.53
C GLU A 148 18.86 1.65 -5.67
N VAL A 149 19.21 0.59 -4.95
CA VAL A 149 18.29 -0.15 -4.08
C VAL A 149 18.73 0.00 -2.64
N PHE A 150 17.84 0.53 -1.80
CA PHE A 150 18.05 0.61 -0.37
C PHE A 150 17.02 -0.26 0.35
N THR A 151 17.49 -1.14 1.22
CA THR A 151 16.65 -1.90 2.15
C THR A 151 17.03 -1.50 3.57
N SER A 152 16.06 -1.15 4.40
CA SER A 152 16.34 -1.01 5.84
C SER A 152 16.37 -2.42 6.43
N ALA A 153 17.56 -3.02 6.49
CA ALA A 153 17.74 -4.30 7.15
C ALA A 153 17.64 -4.14 8.66
N THR A 154 16.42 -4.03 9.20
CA THR A 154 16.18 -4.35 10.60
C THR A 154 15.98 -5.84 10.68
N VAL A 155 17.09 -6.57 10.73
CA VAL A 155 17.09 -7.99 11.11
C VAL A 155 16.38 -8.06 12.46
N LEU A 156 15.19 -8.64 12.50
CA LEU A 156 14.58 -9.07 13.74
C LEU A 156 15.50 -10.15 14.31
N THR A 157 16.46 -9.75 15.14
CA THR A 157 17.21 -10.68 15.98
C THR A 157 16.18 -11.33 16.89
N ALA A 158 15.73 -12.51 16.50
CA ALA A 158 15.02 -13.41 17.39
C ALA A 158 16.03 -13.84 18.46
N THR A 159 16.06 -13.12 19.58
CA THR A 159 16.60 -13.66 20.82
C THR A 159 15.66 -14.76 21.26
N GLY A 160 15.97 -15.99 20.84
CA GLY A 160 15.49 -17.20 21.46
C GLY A 160 16.64 -17.82 22.24
N ILE A 161 16.54 -17.78 23.57
CA ILE A 161 16.65 -18.94 24.45
C ILE A 161 15.64 -18.72 25.58
#